data_AF-A0A7C3TNV5-F1
#
_entry.id   AF-A0A7C3TNV5-F1
#
_cell.length_a   1.000
_cell.length_b   1.000
_cell.length_c   1.000
_cell.angle_alpha   90.00
_cell.angle_beta   90.00
_cell.angle_gamma   90.00
#
_symmetry.space_group_name_H-M   'P 1'
#
loop_
_entity.id
_entity.type
_entity.pdbx_description
1 polymer ?
#
loop_
_entity_poly.entity_id
_entity_poly.type
_entity_poly.pdbx_seq_one_letter_code
_entity_poly.pdbx_strand_id
1 'polypeptide(L)' 'MAKKYRKPLKLNLKKGSLTRWIKEKYGAKAFTDRGTIKMEYLRKALRDAPTLTTKRKIQFAINARKWRRR' A
#
# COMPACT_ATOMS: atom_id res chain seq x y z
N MET A 1 -8.73 -24.08 -18.97
CA MET A 1 -7.78 -23.32 -18.11
C MET A 1 -7.78 -21.84 -18.50
N ALA A 2 -8.39 -20.97 -17.69
CA ALA A 2 -8.43 -19.54 -18.01
C ALA A 2 -7.08 -18.86 -17.70
N LYS A 3 -6.35 -18.42 -18.73
CA LYS A 3 -5.19 -17.51 -18.59
C LYS A 3 -5.68 -16.21 -17.93
N LYS A 4 -5.53 -16.08 -16.61
CA LYS A 4 -5.77 -14.82 -15.89
C LYS A 4 -4.77 -13.79 -16.39
N TYR A 5 -5.20 -12.98 -17.35
CA TYR A 5 -4.52 -11.76 -17.78
C TYR A 5 -4.05 -11.00 -16.54
N ARG A 6 -2.73 -10.87 -16.35
CA ARG A 6 -2.15 -9.90 -15.41
C ARG A 6 -2.47 -8.52 -15.96
N LYS A 7 -3.70 -8.05 -15.77
CA LYS A 7 -4.08 -6.68 -16.10
C LYS A 7 -3.06 -5.79 -15.39
N PRO A 8 -2.29 -4.95 -16.10
CA PRO A 8 -1.45 -3.97 -15.43
C PRO A 8 -2.38 -3.20 -14.51
N LEU A 9 -1.99 -3.10 -13.24
CA LEU A 9 -2.72 -2.29 -12.27
C LEU A 9 -2.68 -0.85 -12.82
N LYS A 10 -3.69 -0.46 -13.61
CA LYS A 10 -4.02 0.94 -13.94
C LYS A 10 -4.48 1.60 -12.65
N LEU A 11 -3.54 1.72 -11.74
CA LEU A 11 -3.69 2.35 -10.46
C LEU A 11 -3.31 3.79 -10.75
N ASN A 12 -4.32 4.62 -11.02
CA ASN A 12 -4.15 6.07 -11.16
C ASN A 12 -3.75 6.61 -9.76
N LEU A 13 -2.48 6.41 -9.43
CA LEU A 13 -1.87 6.64 -8.15
C LEU A 13 -1.55 8.13 -8.08
N LYS A 14 -2.52 8.93 -7.65
CA LYS A 14 -2.21 10.30 -7.22
C LYS A 14 -1.10 10.19 -6.17
N LYS A 15 0.11 10.66 -6.51
CA LYS A 15 1.32 10.50 -5.68
C LYS A 15 0.99 11.02 -4.28
N GLY A 16 1.27 10.23 -3.25
CA GLY A 16 0.99 10.60 -1.87
C GLY A 16 -0.40 10.24 -1.33
N SER A 17 -1.35 9.74 -2.13
CA SER A 17 -2.70 9.43 -1.63
C SER A 17 -2.72 8.38 -0.51
N LEU A 18 -1.86 7.36 -0.64
CA LEU A 18 -1.75 6.30 0.38
C LEU A 18 -1.04 6.83 1.62
N THR A 19 0.01 7.62 1.42
CA THR A 19 0.81 8.26 2.47
C THR A 19 -0.05 9.19 3.32
N ARG A 20 -0.85 10.04 2.68
CA ARG A 20 -1.81 10.94 3.35
C ARG A 20 -2.82 10.16 4.18
N TRP A 21 -3.47 9.16 3.57
CA TRP A 21 -4.47 8.35 4.28
C TRP A 21 -3.88 7.62 5.50
N ILE A 22 -2.68 7.06 5.39
CA ILE A 22 -2.02 6.43 6.52
C ILE A 22 -1.60 7.44 7.59
N LYS A 23 -1.16 8.64 7.19
CA LYS A 23 -0.85 9.72 8.12
C LYS A 23 -2.09 10.20 8.88
N GLU A 24 -3.23 10.36 8.19
CA GLU A 24 -4.51 10.73 8.81
C GLU A 24 -5.02 9.64 9.77
N LYS A 25 -4.89 8.36 9.40
CA LYS A 25 -5.46 7.25 10.19
C LYS A 25 -4.59 6.79 11.37
N TYR A 26 -3.27 6.73 11.18
CA TYR A 26 -2.36 6.14 12.16
C TYR A 26 -1.33 7.15 12.70
N GLY A 27 -1.26 8.35 12.14
CA GLY A 27 -0.33 9.40 12.56
C GLY A 27 1.11 9.19 12.09
N ALA A 28 2.01 10.03 12.58
CA ALA A 28 3.44 9.99 12.25
C ALA A 28 4.13 8.68 12.68
N LYS A 29 3.63 8.01 13.73
CA LYS A 29 4.15 6.72 14.23
C LYS A 29 4.13 5.59 13.20
N ALA A 30 3.26 5.69 12.20
CA ALA A 30 3.15 4.74 11.10
C ALA A 30 4.30 4.86 10.09
N PHE A 31 5.13 5.89 10.20
CA PHE A 31 6.28 6.13 9.32
C PHE A 31 7.58 5.78 10.04
N THR A 32 8.57 5.37 9.25
CA THR A 32 9.97 5.29 9.65
C THR A 32 10.62 6.66 9.52
N ASP A 33 11.78 6.88 10.11
CA ASP A 33 12.56 8.13 10.01
C ASP A 33 12.85 8.54 8.55
N ARG A 34 12.94 7.56 7.65
CA ARG A 34 13.11 7.76 6.19
C ARG A 34 11.83 8.13 5.44
N GLY A 35 10.73 8.44 6.13
CA GLY A 35 9.43 8.78 5.52
C GLY A 35 8.69 7.61 4.86
N THR A 36 9.11 6.36 5.08
CA THR A 36 8.40 5.18 4.55
C THR A 36 7.41 4.60 5.56
N ILE A 37 6.27 4.08 5.11
CA ILE A 37 5.25 3.51 6.00
C ILE A 37 5.74 2.20 6.60
N LYS A 38 5.76 1.99 7.91
CA LYS A 38 6.16 0.73 8.59
C LYS A 38 5.33 -0.49 8.12
N MET A 39 5.96 -1.67 8.07
CA MET A 39 5.33 -2.87 7.50
C MET A 39 4.12 -3.34 8.31
N GLU A 40 4.18 -3.23 9.63
CA GLU A 40 3.08 -3.56 10.54
C GLU A 40 1.84 -2.71 10.27
N TYR A 41 2.06 -1.41 10.02
CA TYR A 41 0.99 -0.48 9.68
C TYR A 41 0.42 -0.73 8.29
N LEU A 42 1.23 -1.15 7.31
CA LEU A 42 0.71 -1.61 6.01
C LEU A 42 -0.20 -2.84 6.16
N ARG A 43 0.14 -3.78 7.05
CA ARG A 43 -0.71 -4.97 7.30
C ARG A 43 -2.01 -4.60 8.01
N LYS A 44 -1.97 -3.70 9.00
CA LYS A 44 -3.17 -3.15 9.64
C LYS A 44 -4.05 -2.40 8.64
N ALA A 45 -3.43 -1.49 7.89
CA ALA A 45 -4.07 -0.73 6.82
C ALA A 45 -4.78 -1.62 5.81
N LEU A 46 -4.23 -2.79 5.47
CA LEU A 46 -4.84 -3.71 4.51
C LEU A 46 -6.19 -4.27 5.02
N ARG A 47 -6.30 -4.53 6.33
CA ARG A 47 -7.54 -4.98 6.98
C ARG A 47 -8.55 -3.84 7.05
N ASP A 48 -8.09 -2.64 7.41
CA ASP A 48 -8.93 -1.48 7.66
C ASP A 48 -9.25 -0.61 6.43
N ALA A 49 -8.77 -1.00 5.24
CA ALA A 49 -8.91 -0.21 4.03
C ALA A 49 -10.37 -0.21 3.53
N PRO A 50 -11.01 0.96 3.36
CA PRO A 50 -12.43 1.07 3.04
C PRO A 50 -12.73 0.69 1.58
N THR A 51 -11.79 0.91 0.66
CA THR A 51 -12.00 0.69 -0.77
C THR A 51 -11.04 -0.35 -1.33
N LEU A 52 -11.50 -1.08 -2.36
CA LEU A 52 -10.68 -2.05 -3.08
C LEU A 52 -9.43 -1.40 -3.70
N THR A 53 -9.55 -0.16 -4.14
CA THR A 53 -8.43 0.64 -4.66
C THR A 53 -7.37 0.87 -3.59
N THR A 54 -7.76 1.28 -2.38
CA THR A 54 -6.81 1.46 -1.26
C THR A 54 -6.18 0.12 -0.87
N LYS A 55 -6.94 -0.98 -0.81
CA LYS A 55 -6.39 -2.32 -0.60
C LYS A 55 -5.33 -2.68 -1.63
N ARG A 56 -5.58 -2.47 -2.92
CA ARG A 56 -4.62 -2.72 -4.00
C ARG A 56 -3.34 -1.87 -3.87
N LYS A 57 -3.47 -0.60 -3.47
CA LYS A 57 -2.32 0.29 -3.19
C LYS A 57 -1.44 -0.24 -2.07
N ILE A 58 -2.06 -0.66 -0.97
CA ILE A 58 -1.36 -1.22 0.19
C ILE A 58 -0.69 -2.54 -0.18
N GLN A 59 -1.41 -3.43 -0.88
CA GLN A 59 -0.88 -4.69 -1.35
C GLN A 59 0.34 -4.49 -2.26
N PHE A 60 0.26 -3.53 -3.18
CA PHE A 60 1.39 -3.15 -4.03
C PHE A 60 2.59 -2.65 -3.21
N ALA A 61 2.36 -1.77 -2.22
CA ALA A 61 3.45 -1.30 -1.35
C ALA A 61 4.11 -2.43 -0.54
N ILE A 62 3.33 -3.41 -0.06
CA ILE A 62 3.84 -4.61 0.60
C ILE A 62 4.68 -5.45 -0.36
N ASN A 63 4.18 -5.69 -1.58
CA ASN A 63 4.86 -6.50 -2.58
C ASN A 63 6.15 -5.82 -3.08
N ALA A 64 6.12 -4.51 -3.35
CA ALA A 64 7.28 -3.74 -3.77
C ALA A 64 8.42 -3.83 -2.74
N ARG A 65 8.09 -3.81 -1.44
CA ARG A 65 9.08 -4.04 -0.38
C ARG A 65 9.66 -5.45 -0.36
N LYS A 66 8.84 -6.46 -0.66
CA LYS A 66 9.32 -7.84 -0.79
C LYS A 66 10.25 -7.98 -1.99
N TRP A 67 9.92 -7.36 -3.11
CA TRP A 67 10.75 -7.39 -4.32
C TRP A 67 12.08 -6.69 -4.13
N ARG A 68 12.12 -5.58 -3.39
CA ARG A 68 13.37 -4.87 -3.09
C ARG A 68 14.33 -5.63 -2.16
N ARG A 69 13.82 -6.61 -1.39
CA ARG A 69 14.64 -7.45 -0.51
C ARG A 69 15.20 -8.69 -1.21
N ARG A 70 14.80 -8.93 -2.46
CA ARG A 70 15.29 -10.01 -3.32
C ARG A 70 16.35 -9.44 -4.25
#